data_AF-A0A836VGD1-F1
#
_entry.id   AF-A0A836VGD1-F1
#
_cell.length_a   1.000
_cell.length_b   1.000
_cell.length_c   1.000
_cell.angle_alpha   90.00
_cell.angle_beta   90.00
_cell.angle_gamma   90.00
#
_symmetry.space_group_name_H-M   'P 1'
#
loop_
_entity.id
_entity.type
_entity.pdbx_description
1 polymer ?
#
loop_
_entity_poly.entity_id
_entity_poly.type
_entity_poly.pdbx_seq_one_letter_code
_entity_poly.pdbx_strand_id
1 'polypeptide(L)'
;CSPDYYRHEQKMFLDFLEAGLAYRKESMVNWDPVDNTVLANEQVIEGRGWRSGALVERRLLPQWMFRITAYADELLEGLPALDRWPESVRIMQENWIGRSEGMRVNFSLKGRDDHLTVFTTRHDTLFGASFCAIAADHPLAKELASDNPKLNNFIDECNRLGTSEAALEKADKTGFDTGLRALHPFDENRELTVFVANFVLMNYGTGAIFGCPAHDQRDLDFARKYGLDVLPVVCPSSQTDAEFVIANKAFTGNGIIINSAFLNGLRTEDAKRAVAERLESNNQGKTHINYRLRDWGVSRQRYWGCPIPVIHCRDCGVVPVPEIELPVLLPDDVDFDKPGNPLDRHPT
;
A
#
# COMPACT_ATOMS: atom_id res chain seq x y z
N CYS A 1 32.47 7.76 0.75
CA CYS A 1 32.67 7.04 2.02
C CYS A 1 33.61 7.76 2.98
N SER A 2 34.25 8.90 2.63
CA SER A 2 35.08 9.64 3.61
C SER A 2 34.23 10.18 4.77
N PRO A 3 34.71 10.11 6.02
CA PRO A 3 34.06 10.72 7.20
C PRO A 3 33.80 12.22 7.04
N ASP A 4 34.70 12.94 6.37
CA ASP A 4 34.54 14.37 6.12
C ASP A 4 33.31 14.70 5.29
N TYR A 5 32.84 13.73 4.49
CA TYR A 5 31.61 13.86 3.72
C TYR A 5 30.41 13.34 4.50
N TYR A 6 30.45 12.09 5.00
CA TYR A 6 29.25 11.46 5.57
C TYR A 6 28.82 12.05 6.92
N ARG A 7 29.70 12.82 7.59
CA ARG A 7 29.29 13.64 8.75
C ARG A 7 28.10 14.56 8.44
N HIS A 8 27.99 15.04 7.19
CA HIS A 8 26.92 15.94 6.78
C HIS A 8 25.59 15.21 6.58
N GLU A 9 25.60 13.99 6.04
CA GLU A 9 24.38 13.18 5.96
C GLU A 9 23.93 12.68 7.33
N GLN A 10 24.86 12.40 8.26
CA GLN A 10 24.54 12.13 9.66
C GLN A 10 23.87 13.33 10.33
N LYS A 11 24.43 14.54 10.16
CA LYS A 11 23.78 15.75 10.68
C LYS A 11 22.38 15.94 10.07
N MET A 12 22.23 15.80 8.75
CA MET A 12 20.94 15.90 8.07
C MET A 12 19.94 14.87 8.61
N PHE A 13 20.38 13.65 8.94
CA PHE A 13 19.54 12.65 9.56
C PHE A 13 19.05 13.09 10.95
N LEU A 14 19.92 13.69 11.77
CA LEU A 14 19.53 14.24 13.08
C LEU A 14 18.52 15.38 12.94
N ASP A 15 18.76 16.31 12.01
CA ASP A 15 17.84 17.40 11.70
C ASP A 15 16.46 16.85 11.26
N PHE A 16 16.45 15.80 10.44
CA PHE A 16 15.21 15.11 10.04
C PHE A 16 14.53 14.38 11.19
N LEU A 17 15.30 13.80 12.11
CA LEU A 17 14.76 13.13 13.29
C LEU A 17 14.06 14.15 14.21
N GLU A 18 14.71 15.28 14.46
CA GLU A 18 14.14 16.39 15.24
C GLU A 18 12.87 16.95 14.59
N ALA A 19 12.86 17.10 13.26
CA ALA A 19 11.70 17.55 12.49
C ALA A 19 10.58 16.49 12.32
N GLY A 20 10.74 15.27 12.85
CA GLY A 20 9.79 14.18 12.68
C GLY A 20 9.70 13.60 11.24
N LEU A 21 10.70 13.90 10.42
CA LEU A 21 10.88 13.42 9.05
C LEU A 21 11.69 12.12 8.97
N ALA A 22 12.51 11.81 9.97
CA ALA A 22 13.12 10.49 10.14
C ALA A 22 12.44 9.76 11.30
N TYR A 23 12.02 8.52 11.08
CA TYR A 23 11.35 7.73 12.13
C TYR A 23 11.60 6.23 11.94
N ARG A 24 11.40 5.46 13.01
CA ARG A 24 11.56 4.00 13.00
C ARG A 24 10.20 3.31 13.03
N LYS A 25 9.98 2.32 12.17
CA LYS A 25 8.80 1.44 12.22
C LYS A 25 9.15 0.01 11.85
N GLU A 26 8.36 -0.94 12.31
CA GLU A 26 8.37 -2.29 11.73
C GLU A 26 7.80 -2.23 10.31
N SER A 27 8.51 -2.84 9.38
CA SER A 27 8.10 -2.86 7.97
C SER A 27 8.40 -4.22 7.37
N MET A 28 7.49 -4.71 6.55
CA MET A 28 7.75 -5.85 5.68
C MET A 28 8.71 -5.42 4.57
N VAL A 29 9.93 -5.93 4.63
CA VAL A 29 11.03 -5.58 3.73
C VAL A 29 11.31 -6.70 2.75
N ASN A 30 11.83 -6.30 1.59
CA ASN A 30 12.37 -7.21 0.59
C ASN A 30 13.76 -7.67 1.08
N TRP A 31 13.91 -8.95 1.36
CA TRP A 31 15.15 -9.55 1.86
C TRP A 31 15.82 -10.38 0.78
N ASP A 32 17.09 -10.09 0.52
CA ASP A 32 17.93 -10.93 -0.34
C ASP A 32 18.62 -12.00 0.52
N PRO A 33 18.30 -13.30 0.35
CA PRO A 33 18.88 -14.36 1.17
C PRO A 33 20.35 -14.66 0.83
N VAL A 34 20.83 -14.24 -0.34
CA VAL A 34 22.23 -14.39 -0.75
C VAL A 34 23.05 -13.23 -0.20
N ASP A 35 22.63 -12.00 -0.49
CA ASP A 35 23.32 -10.79 -0.01
C ASP A 35 23.10 -10.54 1.50
N ASN A 36 22.14 -11.24 2.14
CA ASN A 36 21.75 -11.10 3.54
C ASN A 36 21.47 -9.64 3.95
N THR A 37 20.64 -8.97 3.15
CA THR A 37 20.33 -7.54 3.30
C THR A 37 18.93 -7.21 2.82
N VAL A 38 18.38 -6.13 3.36
CA VAL A 38 17.20 -5.47 2.79
C VAL A 38 17.52 -4.81 1.45
N LEU A 39 16.57 -4.91 0.53
CA LEU A 39 16.51 -4.21 -0.75
C LEU A 39 15.34 -3.20 -0.73
N ALA A 40 15.55 -2.03 -1.34
CA ALA A 40 14.44 -1.13 -1.65
C ALA A 40 13.55 -1.72 -2.75
N ASN A 41 12.35 -1.18 -2.97
CA ASN A 41 11.45 -1.68 -4.02
C ASN A 41 12.08 -1.56 -5.41
N GLU A 42 12.86 -0.51 -5.63
CA GLU A 42 13.55 -0.19 -6.88
C GLU A 42 14.75 -1.12 -7.14
N GLN A 43 15.17 -1.87 -6.13
CA GLN A 43 16.29 -2.83 -6.19
C GLN A 43 15.82 -4.27 -6.42
N VAL A 44 14.52 -4.48 -6.60
CA VAL A 44 13.91 -5.78 -6.91
C VAL A 44 13.44 -5.78 -8.36
N ILE A 45 14.08 -6.60 -9.18
CA ILE A 45 13.77 -6.73 -10.61
C ILE A 45 13.11 -8.09 -10.82
N GLU A 46 11.84 -8.08 -11.24
CA GLU A 46 11.06 -9.31 -11.47
C GLU A 46 11.05 -10.28 -10.28
N GLY A 47 10.96 -9.74 -9.06
CA GLY A 47 10.93 -10.52 -7.82
C GLY A 47 12.31 -11.05 -7.37
N ARG A 48 13.38 -10.63 -8.05
CA ARG A 48 14.76 -11.02 -7.75
C ARG A 48 15.63 -9.84 -7.35
N GLY A 49 16.65 -10.09 -6.53
CA GLY A 49 17.64 -9.08 -6.18
C GLY A 49 18.40 -8.62 -7.42
N TRP A 50 18.50 -7.30 -7.64
CA TRP A 50 19.14 -6.74 -8.85
C TRP A 50 20.61 -7.12 -9.05
N ARG A 51 21.31 -7.53 -7.99
CA ARG A 51 22.70 -8.01 -8.03
C ARG A 51 22.81 -9.52 -7.94
N SER A 52 22.22 -10.12 -6.91
CA SER A 52 22.35 -11.55 -6.65
C SER A 52 21.55 -12.42 -7.64
N GLY A 53 20.47 -11.87 -8.23
CA GLY A 53 19.47 -12.64 -8.97
C GLY A 53 18.65 -13.62 -8.11
N ALA A 54 18.86 -13.65 -6.78
CA ALA A 54 18.16 -14.53 -5.86
C ALA A 54 16.69 -14.13 -5.75
N LEU A 55 15.82 -15.11 -5.49
CA LEU A 55 14.43 -14.83 -5.16
C LEU A 55 14.37 -14.07 -3.83
N VAL A 56 13.68 -12.94 -3.84
CA VAL A 56 13.53 -12.07 -2.68
C VAL A 56 12.50 -12.66 -1.73
N GLU A 57 12.84 -12.70 -0.45
CA GLU A 57 11.95 -13.09 0.65
C GLU A 57 11.32 -11.86 1.29
N ARG A 58 10.22 -12.07 2.03
CA ARG A 58 9.59 -11.01 2.84
C ARG A 58 9.94 -11.26 4.30
N ARG A 59 10.51 -10.25 4.97
CA ARG A 59 10.81 -10.31 6.42
C ARG A 59 10.25 -9.09 7.12
N LEU A 60 9.76 -9.26 8.35
CA LEU A 60 9.36 -8.14 9.19
C LEU A 60 10.60 -7.66 9.96
N LEU A 61 11.05 -6.43 9.71
CA LEU A 61 12.20 -5.86 10.40
C LEU A 61 11.92 -4.40 10.80
N PRO A 62 12.45 -3.93 11.95
CA PRO A 62 12.42 -2.52 12.28
C PRO A 62 13.39 -1.77 11.35
N GLN A 63 12.89 -0.74 10.65
CA GLN A 63 13.67 0.06 9.70
C GLN A 63 13.51 1.56 9.97
N TRP A 64 14.55 2.32 9.62
CA TRP A 64 14.48 3.77 9.52
C TRP A 64 13.89 4.20 8.18
N MET A 65 12.98 5.16 8.26
CA MET A 65 12.21 5.68 7.15
C MET A 65 12.33 7.20 7.10
N PHE A 66 12.44 7.76 5.90
CA PHE A 66 12.20 9.18 5.66
C PHE A 66 10.76 9.41 5.20
N ARG A 67 10.11 10.39 5.83
CA ARG A 67 8.73 10.81 5.58
C ARG A 67 8.62 11.65 4.31
N ILE A 68 9.09 11.12 3.18
CA ILE A 68 9.02 11.80 1.88
C ILE A 68 7.55 12.06 1.47
N THR A 69 6.61 11.26 1.97
CA THR A 69 5.19 11.49 1.69
C THR A 69 4.65 12.80 2.28
N ALA A 70 5.32 13.39 3.27
CA ALA A 70 4.97 14.73 3.77
C ALA A 70 5.17 15.82 2.72
N TYR A 71 6.01 15.56 1.72
CA TYR A 71 6.31 16.45 0.60
C TYR A 71 5.65 15.98 -0.71
N ALA A 72 4.72 15.02 -0.67
CA ALA A 72 4.16 14.44 -1.89
C ALA A 72 3.43 15.46 -2.78
N ASP A 73 2.66 16.38 -2.20
CA ASP A 73 2.01 17.46 -2.95
C ASP A 73 3.04 18.43 -3.54
N GLU A 74 4.01 18.90 -2.74
CA GLU A 74 5.06 19.81 -3.21
C GLU A 74 5.90 19.21 -4.34
N LEU A 75 6.27 17.93 -4.22
CA LEU A 75 6.98 17.19 -5.27
C LEU A 75 6.17 17.12 -6.57
N LEU A 76 4.84 16.94 -6.47
CA LEU A 76 3.95 16.85 -7.62
C LEU A 76 3.71 18.22 -8.27
N GLU A 77 3.41 19.24 -7.45
CA GLU A 77 3.15 20.62 -7.86
C GLU A 77 4.39 21.29 -8.47
N GLY A 78 5.60 20.85 -8.08
CA GLY A 78 6.86 21.31 -8.66
C GLY A 78 7.16 20.78 -10.07
N LEU A 79 6.59 19.64 -10.49
CA LEU A 79 6.92 19.01 -11.77
C LEU A 79 6.67 19.89 -13.00
N PRO A 80 5.58 20.67 -13.11
CA PRO A 80 5.34 21.55 -14.25
C PRO A 80 6.39 22.66 -14.40
N ALA A 81 7.00 23.12 -13.30
CA ALA A 81 8.03 24.16 -13.31
C ALA A 81 9.39 23.67 -13.85
N LEU A 82 9.58 22.35 -13.96
CA LEU A 82 10.79 21.73 -14.50
C LEU A 82 10.75 21.66 -16.05
N ASP A 83 10.72 22.82 -16.70
CA ASP A 83 10.62 22.98 -18.16
C ASP A 83 11.79 22.33 -18.95
N ARG A 84 12.97 22.24 -18.32
CA ARG A 84 14.16 21.60 -18.88
C ARG A 84 14.20 20.08 -18.71
N TRP A 85 13.24 19.48 -18.01
CA TRP A 85 13.17 18.02 -17.84
C TRP A 85 12.42 17.35 -18.99
N PRO A 86 12.88 16.18 -19.48
CA PRO A 86 12.11 15.39 -20.43
C PRO A 86 10.71 15.10 -19.91
N GLU A 87 9.71 15.24 -20.77
CA GLU A 87 8.30 14.98 -20.43
C GLU A 87 8.10 13.56 -19.89
N SER A 88 8.77 12.57 -20.48
CA SER A 88 8.73 11.18 -20.03
C SER A 88 9.18 11.00 -18.57
N VAL A 89 10.17 11.77 -18.11
CA VAL A 89 10.65 11.71 -16.71
C VAL A 89 9.63 12.34 -15.78
N ARG A 90 9.01 13.48 -16.17
CA ARG A 90 7.95 14.11 -15.39
C ARG A 90 6.73 13.20 -15.23
N ILE A 91 6.28 12.58 -16.34
CA ILE A 91 5.19 11.60 -16.32
C ILE A 91 5.54 10.39 -15.44
N MET A 92 6.78 9.91 -15.48
CA MET A 92 7.22 8.82 -14.61
C MET A 92 7.14 9.19 -13.13
N GLN A 93 7.57 10.40 -12.76
CA GLN A 93 7.47 10.91 -11.39
C GLN A 93 6.02 11.11 -10.95
N GLU A 94 5.18 11.69 -11.81
CA GLU A 94 3.74 11.86 -11.54
C GLU A 94 3.04 10.52 -11.28
N ASN A 95 3.29 9.52 -12.13
CA ASN A 95 2.75 8.17 -11.97
C ASN A 95 3.33 7.42 -10.75
N TRP A 96 4.57 7.72 -10.39
CA TRP A 96 5.25 7.17 -9.20
C TRP A 96 4.69 7.77 -7.90
N ILE A 97 4.51 9.10 -7.86
CA ILE A 97 3.89 9.79 -6.73
C ILE A 97 2.43 9.34 -6.59
N GLY A 98 1.72 9.28 -7.72
CA GLY A 98 0.39 8.66 -7.84
C GLY A 98 -0.61 9.23 -6.84
N ARG A 99 -0.84 10.54 -6.86
CA ARG A 99 -1.85 11.20 -6.04
C ARG A 99 -3.25 10.78 -6.48
N SER A 100 -4.09 10.43 -5.53
CA SER A 100 -5.45 9.96 -5.76
C SER A 100 -6.39 10.56 -4.72
N GLU A 101 -7.40 11.29 -5.17
CA GLU A 101 -8.47 11.78 -4.31
C GLU A 101 -9.59 10.74 -4.28
N GLY A 102 -10.01 10.38 -3.07
CA GLY A 102 -11.00 9.35 -2.87
C GLY A 102 -11.69 9.49 -1.53
N MET A 103 -12.19 8.36 -1.04
CA MET A 103 -12.94 8.29 0.19
C MET A 103 -12.54 7.04 0.97
N ARG A 104 -12.40 7.21 2.28
CA ARG A 104 -12.41 6.10 3.24
C ARG A 104 -13.84 5.80 3.63
N VAL A 105 -14.25 4.55 3.54
CA VAL A 105 -15.62 4.10 3.85
C VAL A 105 -15.54 2.99 4.88
N ASN A 106 -16.34 3.09 5.95
CA ASN A 106 -16.42 2.12 7.02
C ASN A 106 -17.57 1.16 6.76
N PHE A 107 -17.24 -0.10 6.47
CA PHE A 107 -18.21 -1.18 6.35
C PHE A 107 -18.35 -1.90 7.68
N SER A 108 -19.54 -1.88 8.27
CA SER A 108 -19.80 -2.62 9.51
C SER A 108 -19.65 -4.12 9.27
N LEU A 109 -19.08 -4.85 10.23
CA LEU A 109 -18.93 -6.30 10.12
C LEU A 109 -20.06 -7.02 10.85
N LYS A 110 -20.74 -7.94 10.18
CA LYS A 110 -21.86 -8.67 10.76
C LYS A 110 -21.38 -9.52 11.95
N GLY A 111 -22.01 -9.32 13.10
CA GLY A 111 -21.69 -10.06 14.33
C GLY A 111 -20.44 -9.55 15.05
N ARG A 112 -19.93 -8.36 14.68
CA ARG A 112 -18.81 -7.70 15.37
C ARG A 112 -19.14 -6.21 15.59
N ASP A 113 -18.52 -5.62 16.60
CA ASP A 113 -18.69 -4.19 16.92
C ASP A 113 -17.70 -3.29 16.16
N ASP A 114 -16.71 -3.88 15.49
CA ASP A 114 -15.74 -3.19 14.65
C ASP A 114 -16.19 -3.09 13.18
N HIS A 115 -15.41 -2.36 12.38
CA HIS A 115 -15.70 -2.11 10.97
C HIS A 115 -14.45 -2.32 10.11
N LEU A 116 -14.69 -2.64 8.85
CA LEU A 116 -13.67 -2.67 7.81
C LEU A 116 -13.61 -1.31 7.11
N THR A 117 -12.53 -0.55 7.33
CA THR A 117 -12.30 0.69 6.57
C THR A 117 -11.65 0.38 5.23
N VAL A 118 -12.32 0.72 4.13
CA VAL A 118 -11.78 0.60 2.77
C VAL A 118 -11.43 1.97 2.19
N PHE A 119 -10.50 2.02 1.24
CA PHE A 119 -10.22 3.22 0.45
C PHE A 119 -10.66 3.02 -1.01
N THR A 120 -11.30 4.03 -1.61
CA THR A 120 -11.72 4.01 -3.01
C THR A 120 -11.61 5.39 -3.67
N THR A 121 -11.28 5.44 -4.95
CA THR A 121 -11.42 6.64 -5.81
C THR A 121 -12.74 6.65 -6.58
N ARG A 122 -13.50 5.54 -6.50
CA ARG A 122 -14.76 5.29 -7.21
C ARG A 122 -15.91 5.06 -6.23
N HIS A 123 -16.04 5.94 -5.23
CA HIS A 123 -17.17 5.87 -4.28
C HIS A 123 -18.53 6.09 -4.96
N ASP A 124 -18.57 6.60 -6.20
CA ASP A 124 -19.77 6.58 -7.05
C ASP A 124 -20.30 5.17 -7.35
N THR A 125 -19.44 4.15 -7.34
CA THR A 125 -19.81 2.77 -7.72
C THR A 125 -20.14 1.89 -6.52
N LEU A 126 -20.34 2.47 -5.33
CA LEU A 126 -20.50 1.72 -4.09
C LEU A 126 -21.66 0.71 -4.13
N PHE A 127 -22.78 1.06 -4.76
CA PHE A 127 -23.92 0.15 -4.95
C PHE A 127 -23.58 -1.08 -5.80
N GLY A 128 -22.56 -0.99 -6.64
CA GLY A 128 -22.03 -2.10 -7.43
C GLY A 128 -21.04 -2.97 -6.67
N ALA A 129 -20.83 -2.74 -5.37
CA ALA A 129 -19.99 -3.57 -4.54
C ALA A 129 -20.54 -5.00 -4.45
N SER A 130 -19.67 -5.96 -4.76
CA SER A 130 -20.00 -7.40 -4.78
C SER A 130 -19.27 -8.17 -3.68
N PHE A 131 -18.10 -7.69 -3.27
CA PHE A 131 -17.32 -8.24 -2.17
C PHE A 131 -16.45 -7.18 -1.52
N CYS A 132 -15.87 -7.49 -0.37
CA CYS A 132 -14.75 -6.78 0.21
C CYS A 132 -13.50 -7.65 0.15
N ALA A 133 -12.32 -7.05 0.01
CA ALA A 133 -11.06 -7.78 0.05
C ALA A 133 -10.03 -7.05 0.89
N ILE A 134 -9.27 -7.82 1.69
CA ILE A 134 -8.18 -7.33 2.54
C ILE A 134 -6.85 -7.97 2.13
N ALA A 135 -5.76 -7.25 2.39
CA ALA A 135 -4.42 -7.74 2.16
C ALA A 135 -4.08 -8.94 3.06
N ALA A 136 -3.18 -9.81 2.60
CA ALA A 136 -2.73 -10.97 3.37
C ALA A 136 -2.07 -10.61 4.72
N ASP A 137 -1.44 -9.44 4.79
CA ASP A 137 -0.79 -8.90 5.98
C ASP A 137 -1.69 -7.94 6.80
N HIS A 138 -2.97 -7.80 6.43
CA HIS A 138 -3.94 -6.97 7.15
C HIS A 138 -4.16 -7.49 8.59
N PRO A 139 -4.30 -6.62 9.61
CA PRO A 139 -4.51 -7.04 11.00
C PRO A 139 -5.66 -8.03 11.17
N LEU A 140 -6.80 -7.78 10.51
CA LEU A 140 -7.95 -8.68 10.51
C LEU A 140 -7.64 -10.06 9.88
N ALA A 141 -6.81 -10.12 8.83
CA ALA A 141 -6.40 -11.40 8.24
C ALA A 141 -5.53 -12.21 9.23
N LYS A 142 -4.63 -11.54 9.95
CA LYS A 142 -3.78 -12.15 10.98
C LYS A 142 -4.59 -12.66 12.17
N GLU A 143 -5.56 -11.88 12.63
CA GLU A 143 -6.50 -12.29 13.67
C GLU A 143 -7.21 -13.59 13.28
N LEU A 144 -7.80 -13.63 12.09
CA LEU A 144 -8.56 -14.78 11.60
C LEU A 144 -7.69 -16.01 11.28
N ALA A 145 -6.42 -15.80 10.94
CA ALA A 145 -5.49 -16.88 10.63
C ALA A 145 -5.04 -17.66 11.88
N SER A 146 -5.10 -17.05 13.07
CA SER A 146 -4.65 -17.65 14.32
C SER A 146 -5.31 -19.01 14.60
N ASP A 147 -6.59 -19.14 14.25
CA ASP A 147 -7.39 -20.37 14.44
C ASP A 147 -7.72 -21.09 13.12
N ASN A 148 -7.13 -20.69 11.99
CA ASN A 148 -7.45 -21.23 10.66
C ASN A 148 -6.20 -21.61 9.86
N PRO A 149 -5.76 -22.89 9.92
CA PRO A 149 -4.58 -23.37 9.20
C PRO A 149 -4.64 -23.17 7.69
N LYS A 150 -5.84 -23.23 7.09
CA LYS A 150 -6.01 -23.04 5.64
C LYS A 150 -5.78 -21.59 5.25
N LEU A 151 -6.29 -20.65 6.05
CA LEU A 151 -6.04 -19.23 5.85
C LEU A 151 -4.56 -18.89 6.07
N ASN A 152 -3.94 -19.46 7.10
CA ASN A 152 -2.52 -19.24 7.35
C ASN A 152 -1.66 -19.71 6.17
N ASN A 153 -1.94 -20.89 5.61
CA ASN A 153 -1.27 -21.39 4.41
C ASN A 153 -1.48 -20.45 3.20
N PHE A 154 -2.69 -19.91 3.02
CA PHE A 154 -2.98 -18.97 1.94
C PHE A 154 -2.23 -17.65 2.10
N ILE A 155 -2.13 -17.13 3.34
CA ILE A 155 -1.33 -15.94 3.65
C ILE A 155 0.15 -16.20 3.34
N ASP A 156 0.68 -17.38 3.70
CA ASP A 156 2.06 -17.76 3.36
C ASP A 156 2.28 -17.87 1.85
N GLU A 157 1.31 -18.39 1.09
CA GLU A 157 1.35 -18.40 -0.37
C GLU A 157 1.37 -16.98 -0.95
N CYS A 158 0.53 -16.09 -0.43
CA CYS A 158 0.51 -14.68 -0.84
C CYS A 158 1.85 -13.99 -0.54
N ASN A 159 2.47 -14.29 0.61
CA ASN A 159 3.76 -13.71 0.99
C ASN A 159 4.94 -14.23 0.15
N ARG A 160 4.81 -15.43 -0.44
CA ARG A 160 5.79 -15.98 -1.41
C ARG A 160 5.67 -15.35 -2.79
N LEU A 161 4.48 -14.88 -3.17
CA LEU A 161 4.28 -14.10 -4.38
C LEU A 161 4.86 -12.70 -4.14
N GLY A 162 5.92 -12.35 -4.87
CA GLY A 162 6.61 -11.06 -4.67
C GLY A 162 5.65 -9.87 -4.70
N THR A 163 5.88 -8.87 -3.85
CA THR A 163 4.97 -7.73 -3.67
C THR A 163 5.12 -6.62 -4.71
N SER A 164 5.84 -6.88 -5.81
CA SER A 164 5.93 -5.89 -6.89
C SER A 164 4.59 -5.85 -7.61
N GLU A 165 4.08 -4.65 -7.86
CA GLU A 165 2.79 -4.47 -8.54
C GLU A 165 2.77 -5.20 -9.89
N ALA A 166 3.87 -5.17 -10.63
CA ALA A 166 4.00 -5.86 -11.92
C ALA A 166 3.88 -7.40 -11.81
N ALA A 167 4.36 -7.99 -10.72
CA ALA A 167 4.21 -9.43 -10.49
C ALA A 167 2.76 -9.76 -10.09
N LEU A 168 2.17 -8.93 -9.22
CA LEU A 168 0.77 -9.11 -8.78
C LEU A 168 -0.23 -8.90 -9.91
N GLU A 169 0.01 -7.97 -10.82
CA GLU A 169 -0.84 -7.75 -12.00
C GLU A 169 -0.87 -8.96 -12.92
N LYS A 170 0.28 -9.61 -13.15
CA LYS A 170 0.39 -10.82 -13.99
C LYS A 170 -0.08 -12.09 -13.29
N ALA A 171 -0.02 -12.14 -11.96
CA ALA A 171 -0.42 -13.31 -11.19
C ALA A 171 -1.92 -13.59 -11.31
N ASP A 172 -2.30 -14.87 -11.26
CA ASP A 172 -3.70 -15.25 -11.13
C ASP A 172 -4.28 -14.66 -9.85
N LYS A 173 -5.40 -13.96 -9.98
CA LYS A 173 -6.09 -13.35 -8.84
C LYS A 173 -6.73 -14.46 -8.02
N THR A 174 -6.32 -14.59 -6.78
CA THR A 174 -6.82 -15.61 -5.85
C THR A 174 -7.22 -14.95 -4.55
N GLY A 175 -8.20 -15.56 -3.89
CA GLY A 175 -8.71 -15.12 -2.60
C GLY A 175 -9.27 -16.28 -1.79
N PHE A 176 -9.33 -16.04 -0.49
CA PHE A 176 -9.82 -16.94 0.54
C PHE A 176 -11.02 -16.30 1.24
N ASP A 177 -12.18 -16.95 1.21
CA ASP A 177 -13.37 -16.49 1.95
C ASP A 177 -13.09 -16.62 3.45
N THR A 178 -13.11 -15.49 4.15
CA THR A 178 -12.84 -15.44 5.59
C THR A 178 -13.99 -15.94 6.46
N GLY A 179 -15.18 -16.10 5.88
CA GLY A 179 -16.43 -16.31 6.61
C GLY A 179 -17.06 -15.04 7.17
N LEU A 180 -16.35 -13.90 7.14
CA LEU A 180 -16.90 -12.61 7.54
C LEU A 180 -17.78 -12.02 6.44
N ARG A 181 -18.81 -11.29 6.87
CA ARG A 181 -19.69 -10.51 6.00
C ARG A 181 -19.63 -9.04 6.40
N ALA A 182 -19.34 -8.19 5.43
CA ALA A 182 -19.40 -6.74 5.55
C ALA A 182 -20.78 -6.25 5.11
N LEU A 183 -21.39 -5.33 5.86
CA LEU A 183 -22.68 -4.75 5.53
C LEU A 183 -22.50 -3.57 4.57
N HIS A 184 -23.26 -3.54 3.49
CA HIS A 184 -23.22 -2.44 2.54
C HIS A 184 -23.70 -1.14 3.21
N PRO A 185 -22.96 -0.02 3.09
CA PRO A 185 -23.21 1.18 3.90
C PRO A 185 -24.52 1.91 3.56
N PHE A 186 -25.13 1.63 2.41
CA PHE A 186 -26.44 2.17 2.03
C PHE A 186 -27.54 1.11 1.92
N ASP A 187 -27.25 -0.15 2.19
CA ASP A 187 -28.23 -1.24 2.11
C ASP A 187 -27.91 -2.31 3.15
N GLU A 188 -28.59 -2.24 4.30
CA GLU A 188 -28.35 -3.14 5.44
C GLU A 188 -28.69 -4.61 5.13
N ASN A 189 -29.48 -4.88 4.10
CA ASN A 189 -29.82 -6.24 3.69
C ASN A 189 -28.77 -6.86 2.76
N ARG A 190 -27.81 -6.07 2.27
CA ARG A 190 -26.74 -6.54 1.39
C ARG A 190 -25.48 -6.84 2.19
N GLU A 191 -25.17 -8.13 2.25
CA GLU A 191 -23.97 -8.67 2.86
C GLU A 191 -22.93 -8.97 1.79
N LEU A 192 -21.72 -8.44 1.98
CA LEU A 192 -20.58 -8.63 1.10
C LEU A 192 -19.60 -9.59 1.76
N THR A 193 -19.20 -10.63 1.03
CA THR A 193 -18.13 -11.53 1.47
C THR A 193 -16.82 -10.77 1.66
N VAL A 194 -16.16 -10.98 2.80
CA VAL A 194 -14.80 -10.47 3.02
C VAL A 194 -13.79 -11.55 2.63
N PHE A 195 -12.97 -11.28 1.62
CA PHE A 195 -11.87 -12.15 1.19
C PHE A 195 -10.53 -11.66 1.72
N VAL A 196 -9.61 -12.57 2.01
CA VAL A 196 -8.18 -12.25 1.92
C VAL A 196 -7.77 -12.48 0.46
N ALA A 197 -7.13 -11.49 -0.19
CA ALA A 197 -6.81 -11.58 -1.61
C ALA A 197 -5.34 -11.23 -1.89
N ASN A 198 -4.75 -11.90 -2.88
CA ASN A 198 -3.32 -11.75 -3.21
C ASN A 198 -2.98 -10.43 -3.92
N PHE A 199 -3.97 -9.71 -4.43
CA PHE A 199 -3.78 -8.47 -5.19
C PHE A 199 -4.08 -7.20 -4.38
N VAL A 200 -4.48 -7.33 -3.11
CA VAL A 200 -4.67 -6.20 -2.20
C VAL A 200 -3.40 -5.99 -1.39
N LEU A 201 -2.93 -4.74 -1.32
CA LEU A 201 -1.68 -4.37 -0.67
C LEU A 201 -1.93 -3.56 0.59
N MET A 202 -1.38 -3.98 1.74
CA MET A 202 -1.52 -3.24 3.01
C MET A 202 -0.98 -1.81 2.95
N ASN A 203 0.06 -1.60 2.13
CA ASN A 203 0.71 -0.30 1.96
C ASN A 203 0.01 0.61 0.93
N TYR A 204 -1.19 0.27 0.48
CA TYR A 204 -2.00 1.13 -0.41
C TYR A 204 -3.38 1.36 0.19
N GLY A 205 -3.74 2.64 0.40
CA GLY A 205 -4.98 3.01 1.07
C GLY A 205 -5.01 2.49 2.50
N THR A 206 -5.98 1.63 2.82
CA THR A 206 -6.17 1.04 4.16
C THR A 206 -5.75 -0.42 4.21
N GLY A 207 -5.22 -0.99 3.12
CA GLY A 207 -5.05 -2.44 2.99
C GLY A 207 -6.35 -3.21 2.78
N ALA A 208 -7.45 -2.50 2.49
CA ALA A 208 -8.75 -3.07 2.23
C ALA A 208 -9.48 -2.29 1.12
N ILE A 209 -10.25 -3.01 0.31
CA ILE A 209 -11.07 -2.49 -0.79
C ILE A 209 -12.47 -3.10 -0.75
N PHE A 210 -13.41 -2.47 -1.44
CA PHE A 210 -14.58 -3.18 -1.97
C PHE A 210 -14.35 -3.45 -3.46
N GLY A 211 -14.80 -4.60 -3.93
CA GLY A 211 -14.73 -4.97 -5.33
C GLY A 211 -16.00 -4.52 -6.06
N CYS A 212 -15.83 -3.84 -7.20
CA CYS A 212 -16.92 -3.44 -8.08
C CYS A 212 -16.74 -4.05 -9.49
N PRO A 213 -17.19 -5.30 -9.69
CA PRO A 213 -16.89 -6.08 -10.89
C PRO A 213 -17.30 -5.42 -12.21
N ALA A 214 -18.37 -4.64 -12.21
CA ALA A 214 -18.81 -3.96 -13.41
C ALA A 214 -17.87 -2.84 -13.87
N HIS A 215 -17.04 -2.30 -12.97
CA HIS A 215 -16.29 -1.05 -13.18
C HIS A 215 -14.80 -1.12 -12.86
N ASP A 216 -14.28 -2.28 -12.42
CA ASP A 216 -12.85 -2.60 -12.34
C ASP A 216 -12.61 -4.00 -12.95
N GLN A 217 -11.65 -4.11 -13.86
CA GLN A 217 -11.39 -5.36 -14.57
C GLN A 217 -10.85 -6.46 -13.65
N ARG A 218 -10.02 -6.12 -12.65
CA ARG A 218 -9.47 -7.09 -11.69
C ARG A 218 -10.59 -7.66 -10.84
N ASP A 219 -11.53 -6.80 -10.45
CA ASP A 219 -12.72 -7.21 -9.70
C ASP A 219 -13.65 -8.07 -10.56
N LEU A 220 -13.78 -7.76 -11.86
CA LEU A 220 -14.56 -8.57 -12.80
C LEU A 220 -14.02 -9.99 -12.92
N ASP A 221 -12.70 -10.10 -13.13
CA ASP A 221 -12.02 -11.38 -13.30
C ASP A 221 -12.11 -12.21 -12.01
N PHE A 222 -11.94 -11.56 -10.85
CA PHE A 222 -12.11 -12.18 -9.54
C PHE A 222 -13.56 -12.63 -9.31
N ALA A 223 -14.54 -11.75 -9.53
CA ALA A 223 -15.95 -12.05 -9.31
C ALA A 223 -16.41 -13.24 -10.15
N ARG A 224 -16.01 -13.30 -11.41
CA ARG A 224 -16.32 -14.44 -12.29
C ARG A 224 -15.70 -15.75 -11.81
N LYS A 225 -14.46 -15.70 -11.33
CA LYS A 225 -13.77 -16.88 -10.78
C LYS A 225 -14.46 -17.43 -9.54
N TYR A 226 -15.03 -16.56 -8.70
CA TYR A 226 -15.69 -16.93 -7.45
C TYR A 226 -17.22 -16.96 -7.52
N GLY A 227 -17.81 -16.75 -8.70
CA GLY A 227 -19.26 -16.76 -8.89
C GLY A 227 -20.00 -15.63 -8.17
N LEU A 228 -19.35 -14.46 -8.05
CA LEU A 228 -19.91 -13.28 -7.40
C LEU A 228 -20.69 -12.41 -8.39
N ASP A 229 -21.61 -11.60 -7.85
CA ASP A 229 -22.51 -10.77 -8.64
C ASP A 229 -21.76 -9.67 -9.41
N VAL A 230 -22.23 -9.38 -10.62
CA VAL A 230 -21.73 -8.29 -11.47
C VAL A 230 -22.89 -7.34 -11.73
N LEU A 231 -23.03 -6.30 -10.90
CA LEU A 231 -24.07 -5.28 -11.02
C LEU A 231 -23.52 -4.03 -11.71
N PRO A 232 -23.96 -3.70 -12.93
CA PRO A 232 -23.62 -2.44 -13.58
C PRO A 232 -24.30 -1.28 -12.86
N VAL A 233 -23.51 -0.30 -12.43
CA VAL A 233 -23.97 0.92 -11.75
C VAL A 233 -23.58 2.21 -12.45
N VAL A 234 -22.75 2.15 -13.50
CA VAL A 234 -22.42 3.29 -14.36
C VAL A 234 -22.63 2.91 -15.82
N CYS A 235 -23.56 3.58 -16.49
CA CYS A 235 -23.82 3.40 -17.91
C CYS A 235 -23.11 4.50 -18.73
N PRO A 236 -22.43 4.16 -19.85
CA PRO A 236 -21.91 5.17 -20.78
C PRO A 236 -23.03 6.07 -21.28
N SER A 237 -22.79 7.39 -21.36
CA SER A 237 -23.81 8.36 -21.83
C SER A 237 -24.33 8.11 -23.25
N SER A 238 -23.65 7.27 -24.03
CA SER A 238 -24.04 6.88 -25.39
C SER A 238 -24.98 5.65 -25.45
N GLN A 239 -25.31 5.03 -24.31
CA GLN A 239 -26.15 3.84 -24.23
C GLN A 239 -27.34 4.07 -23.28
N THR A 240 -28.38 3.25 -23.44
CA THR A 240 -29.55 3.22 -22.55
C THR A 240 -29.37 2.14 -21.47
N ASP A 241 -29.90 2.41 -20.27
CA ASP A 241 -29.80 1.53 -19.10
C ASP A 241 -30.24 0.08 -19.39
N ALA A 242 -31.36 -0.08 -20.13
CA ALA A 242 -31.97 -1.38 -20.42
C ALA A 242 -31.10 -2.33 -21.27
N GLU A 243 -30.05 -1.84 -21.93
CA GLU A 243 -29.17 -2.62 -22.80
C GLU A 243 -27.76 -2.82 -22.22
N PHE A 244 -27.44 -2.16 -21.11
CA PHE A 244 -26.07 -2.12 -20.61
C PHE A 244 -25.75 -3.33 -19.73
N VAL A 245 -25.08 -4.32 -20.33
CA VAL A 245 -24.60 -5.52 -19.65
C VAL A 245 -23.09 -5.59 -19.71
N ILE A 246 -22.46 -5.94 -18.59
CA ILE A 246 -21.03 -6.21 -18.54
C ILE A 246 -20.78 -7.64 -18.99
N ALA A 247 -20.26 -7.76 -20.22
CA ALA A 247 -19.67 -9.00 -20.71
C ALA A 247 -18.24 -9.13 -20.14
N ASN A 248 -17.24 -9.34 -20.99
CA ASN A 248 -15.87 -9.66 -20.54
C ASN A 248 -15.02 -8.46 -20.15
N LYS A 249 -15.51 -7.24 -20.38
CA LYS A 249 -14.77 -6.01 -20.14
C LYS A 249 -15.52 -5.10 -19.19
N ALA A 250 -14.90 -4.76 -18.06
CA ALA A 250 -15.44 -3.80 -17.12
C ALA A 250 -15.48 -2.39 -17.76
N PHE A 251 -16.51 -1.62 -17.42
CA PHE A 251 -16.60 -0.23 -17.86
C PHE A 251 -15.98 0.70 -16.82
N THR A 252 -14.76 1.16 -17.10
CA THR A 252 -13.98 2.01 -16.18
C THR A 252 -14.23 3.50 -16.35
N GLY A 253 -14.97 3.91 -17.39
CA GLY A 253 -15.22 5.30 -17.73
C GLY A 253 -16.23 5.99 -16.81
N ASN A 254 -16.38 7.30 -17.04
CA ASN A 254 -17.44 8.10 -16.44
C ASN A 254 -18.73 7.96 -17.25
N GLY A 255 -19.88 8.18 -16.60
CA GLY A 255 -21.18 8.03 -17.23
C GLY A 255 -22.33 8.52 -16.36
N ILE A 256 -23.50 7.94 -16.58
CA ILE A 256 -24.71 8.15 -15.79
C ILE A 256 -24.89 6.98 -14.83
N ILE A 257 -25.18 7.28 -13.57
CA ILE A 257 -25.39 6.26 -12.55
C ILE A 257 -26.75 5.58 -12.75
N ILE A 258 -26.74 4.26 -12.65
CA ILE A 258 -27.88 3.34 -12.75
C ILE A 258 -27.85 2.36 -11.58
N ASN A 259 -28.96 1.65 -11.31
CA ASN A 259 -29.05 0.60 -10.27
C ASN A 259 -28.52 0.98 -8.87
N SER A 260 -28.58 2.27 -8.51
CA SER A 260 -27.93 2.84 -7.33
C SER A 260 -28.85 3.75 -6.50
N ALA A 261 -30.14 3.40 -6.46
CA ALA A 261 -31.17 4.07 -5.67
C ALA A 261 -31.15 5.62 -5.83
N PHE A 262 -30.78 6.35 -4.78
CA PHE A 262 -30.79 7.81 -4.75
C PHE A 262 -29.74 8.47 -5.67
N LEU A 263 -28.80 7.70 -6.22
CA LEU A 263 -27.81 8.18 -7.18
C LEU A 263 -28.27 8.06 -8.64
N ASN A 264 -29.37 7.34 -8.92
CA ASN A 264 -29.83 7.10 -10.28
C ASN A 264 -30.04 8.41 -11.06
N GLY A 265 -29.49 8.47 -12.28
CA GLY A 265 -29.57 9.64 -13.16
C GLY A 265 -28.50 10.71 -12.92
N LEU A 266 -27.71 10.62 -11.85
CA LEU A 266 -26.59 11.51 -11.62
C LEU A 266 -25.42 11.19 -12.56
N ARG A 267 -24.60 12.20 -12.88
CA ARG A 267 -23.29 11.99 -13.49
C ARG A 267 -22.29 11.51 -12.44
N THR A 268 -21.26 10.79 -12.86
CA THR A 268 -20.21 10.24 -11.97
C THR A 268 -19.70 11.24 -10.93
N GLU A 269 -19.35 12.48 -11.31
CA GLU A 269 -18.82 13.46 -10.37
C GLU A 269 -19.87 13.99 -9.38
N ASP A 270 -21.12 14.15 -9.81
CA ASP A 270 -22.21 14.55 -8.94
C ASP A 270 -22.55 13.42 -7.94
N ALA A 271 -22.47 12.16 -8.39
CA ALA A 271 -22.68 10.98 -7.57
C ALA A 271 -21.58 10.80 -6.52
N LYS A 272 -20.31 11.02 -6.89
CA LYS A 272 -19.19 11.05 -5.93
C LYS A 272 -19.46 12.04 -4.78
N ARG A 273 -19.83 13.28 -5.11
CA ARG A 273 -20.19 14.29 -4.09
C ARG A 273 -21.37 13.85 -3.22
N ALA A 274 -22.45 13.34 -3.82
CA ALA A 274 -23.62 12.89 -3.07
C ALA A 274 -23.32 11.72 -2.11
N VAL A 275 -22.46 10.78 -2.53
CA VAL A 275 -21.99 9.69 -1.66
C VAL A 275 -21.12 10.23 -0.53
N ALA A 276 -20.19 11.14 -0.83
CA ALA A 276 -19.31 11.74 0.16
C ALA A 276 -20.10 12.46 1.26
N GLU A 277 -21.02 13.36 0.87
CA GLU A 277 -21.88 14.10 1.80
C GLU A 277 -22.69 13.17 2.71
N ARG A 278 -23.25 12.09 2.15
CA ARG A 278 -24.09 11.16 2.90
C ARG A 278 -23.30 10.29 3.88
N LEU A 279 -22.13 9.78 3.47
CA LEU A 279 -21.28 8.99 4.36
C LEU A 279 -20.63 9.85 5.45
N GLU A 280 -20.24 11.08 5.14
CA GLU A 280 -19.66 12.01 6.13
C GLU A 280 -20.71 12.45 7.16
N SER A 281 -21.94 12.79 6.73
CA SER A 281 -23.03 13.13 7.65
C SER A 281 -23.43 11.99 8.59
N ASN A 282 -23.21 10.74 8.18
CA ASN A 282 -23.46 9.55 8.98
C ASN A 282 -22.23 9.06 9.79
N ASN A 283 -21.09 9.76 9.73
CA ASN A 283 -19.80 9.30 10.28
C ASN A 283 -19.37 7.90 9.79
N GLN A 284 -19.80 7.52 8.58
CA GLN A 284 -19.50 6.23 7.95
C GLN A 284 -18.39 6.33 6.90
N GLY A 285 -17.84 7.52 6.67
CA GLY A 285 -16.69 7.70 5.82
C GLY A 285 -16.16 9.13 5.84
N LYS A 286 -15.04 9.33 5.17
CA LYS A 286 -14.41 10.64 5.02
C LYS A 286 -13.62 10.74 3.72
N THR A 287 -13.72 11.86 3.03
CA THR A 287 -12.85 12.20 1.91
C THR A 287 -11.37 12.11 2.32
N HIS A 288 -10.54 11.57 1.42
CA HIS A 288 -9.14 11.29 1.73
C HIS A 288 -8.27 11.38 0.47
N ILE A 289 -7.13 12.06 0.60
CA ILE A 289 -6.08 12.05 -0.41
C ILE A 289 -5.13 10.91 -0.07
N ASN A 290 -4.89 10.03 -1.02
CA ASN A 290 -3.95 8.93 -0.93
C ASN A 290 -2.85 9.11 -1.97
N TYR A 291 -1.64 8.66 -1.65
CA TYR A 291 -0.52 8.63 -2.59
C TYR A 291 -0.08 7.19 -2.82
N ARG A 292 0.38 6.91 -4.03
CA ARG A 292 1.13 5.68 -4.33
C ARG A 292 2.53 5.73 -3.73
N LEU A 293 3.11 6.94 -3.65
CA LEU A 293 4.39 7.19 -2.98
C LEU A 293 4.39 6.61 -1.57
N ARG A 294 5.48 5.94 -1.22
CA ARG A 294 5.72 5.41 0.12
C ARG A 294 6.88 6.14 0.76
N ASP A 295 6.89 6.14 2.09
CA ASP A 295 8.05 6.60 2.84
C ASP A 295 9.30 5.82 2.45
N TRP A 296 10.43 6.53 2.41
CA TRP A 296 11.68 5.99 1.89
C TRP A 296 12.43 5.24 2.98
N GLY A 297 12.53 3.91 2.84
CA GLY A 297 13.32 3.07 3.74
C GLY A 297 14.82 3.22 3.47
N VAL A 298 15.56 3.76 4.46
CA VAL A 298 16.99 4.08 4.32
C VAL A 298 17.92 3.11 5.04
N SER A 299 17.41 2.31 5.98
CA SER A 299 18.20 1.27 6.65
C SER A 299 18.68 0.19 5.69
N ARG A 300 19.95 -0.23 5.84
CA ARG A 300 20.55 -1.36 5.12
C ARG A 300 21.35 -2.20 6.10
N GLN A 301 21.25 -3.52 6.01
CA GLN A 301 22.02 -4.47 6.84
C GLN A 301 23.33 -4.80 6.13
N ARG A 302 24.12 -3.75 5.84
CA ARG A 302 25.40 -3.84 5.16
C ARG A 302 26.41 -2.99 5.92
N TYR A 303 27.65 -3.46 5.97
CA TYR A 303 28.75 -2.72 6.60
C TYR A 303 29.11 -1.45 5.81
N TRP A 304 29.31 -1.56 4.49
CA TRP A 304 29.83 -0.45 3.70
C TRP A 304 28.76 0.61 3.39
N GLY A 305 28.56 1.52 4.34
CA GLY A 305 27.61 2.62 4.28
C GLY A 305 27.85 3.61 5.43
N CYS A 306 27.06 4.68 5.45
CA CYS A 306 27.09 5.65 6.54
C CYS A 306 26.41 5.07 7.79
N PRO A 307 27.08 5.04 8.96
CA PRO A 307 26.42 4.72 10.22
C PRO A 307 25.26 5.69 10.50
N ILE A 308 24.12 5.16 10.95
CA ILE A 308 22.98 5.98 11.37
C ILE A 308 23.30 6.53 12.78
N PRO A 309 23.27 7.86 13.02
CA PRO A 309 23.77 8.49 14.24
C PRO A 309 22.76 8.41 15.39
N VAL A 310 22.41 7.19 15.79
CA VAL A 310 21.44 6.91 16.87
C VAL A 310 21.97 5.84 17.81
N ILE A 311 21.65 6.00 19.09
CA ILE A 311 21.98 5.09 20.18
C ILE A 311 20.70 4.38 20.62
N HIS A 312 20.78 3.06 20.77
CA HIS A 312 19.72 2.25 21.36
C HIS A 312 20.00 2.02 22.84
N CYS A 313 19.45 2.89 23.68
CA CYS A 313 19.51 2.75 25.13
C CYS A 313 18.36 1.84 25.61
N ARG A 314 18.66 0.90 26.53
CA ARG A 314 17.63 0.01 27.10
C ARG A 314 16.56 0.76 27.89
N ASP A 315 16.95 1.85 28.57
CA ASP A 315 16.04 2.62 29.43
C ASP A 315 15.47 3.85 28.72
N CYS A 316 16.25 4.51 27.86
CA CYS A 316 15.85 5.75 27.17
C CYS A 316 15.25 5.50 25.78
N GLY A 317 15.35 4.29 25.23
CA GLY A 317 14.92 3.97 23.88
C GLY A 317 15.90 4.50 22.81
N VAL A 318 15.37 5.16 21.79
CA VAL A 318 16.17 5.69 20.67
C VAL A 318 16.63 7.10 20.98
N VAL A 319 17.94 7.31 21.07
CA VAL A 319 18.57 8.59 21.43
C VAL A 319 19.47 9.06 20.28
N PRO A 320 19.35 10.31 19.78
CA PRO A 320 20.27 10.84 18.78
C PRO A 320 21.69 10.98 19.36
N VAL A 321 22.71 10.73 18.53
CA VAL A 321 24.09 11.09 18.87
C VAL A 321 24.21 12.62 18.94
N PRO A 322 24.89 13.20 19.95
CA PRO A 322 25.12 14.65 19.99
C PRO A 322 25.83 15.15 18.73
N GLU A 323 25.42 16.28 18.16
CA GLU A 323 26.01 16.81 16.92
C GLU A 323 27.53 17.01 17.03
N ILE A 324 28.02 17.40 18.20
CA ILE A 324 29.45 17.58 18.49
C ILE A 324 30.27 16.29 18.43
N GLU A 325 29.62 15.13 18.49
CA GLU A 325 30.25 13.80 18.43
C GLU A 325 30.23 13.23 17.00
N LEU A 326 29.70 13.96 16.02
CA LEU A 326 29.77 13.56 14.61
C LEU A 326 31.18 13.79 14.02
N PRO A 327 31.65 12.89 13.13
CA PRO A 327 30.94 11.72 12.61
C PRO A 327 30.98 10.49 13.53
N VAL A 328 29.90 9.71 13.53
CA VAL A 328 29.97 8.31 13.97
C VAL A 328 30.77 7.54 12.92
N LEU A 329 31.99 7.14 13.30
CA LEU A 329 32.92 6.49 12.40
C LEU A 329 32.50 5.05 12.11
N LEU A 330 32.62 4.64 10.85
CA LEU A 330 32.57 3.23 10.47
C LEU A 330 33.89 2.57 10.91
N PRO A 331 33.88 1.47 11.68
CA PRO A 331 35.10 0.82 12.15
C PRO A 331 35.86 0.16 10.99
N ASP A 332 37.16 0.43 10.86
CA ASP A 332 37.98 -0.07 9.75
C ASP A 332 38.38 -1.55 9.90
N ASP A 333 38.28 -2.10 11.12
CA ASP A 333 38.76 -3.43 11.53
C ASP A 333 37.63 -4.47 11.64
N VAL A 334 36.89 -4.68 10.55
CA VAL A 334 35.79 -5.65 10.48
C VAL A 334 36.15 -6.97 9.79
N ASP A 335 35.52 -8.06 10.22
CA ASP A 335 35.62 -9.40 9.65
C ASP A 335 34.45 -9.70 8.67
N PHE A 336 34.81 -10.16 7.47
CA PHE A 336 33.89 -10.52 6.37
C PHE A 336 33.72 -12.03 6.17
N ASP A 337 34.32 -12.89 6.99
CA ASP A 337 34.32 -14.35 6.82
C ASP A 337 32.92 -14.98 6.92
N LYS A 338 31.95 -14.26 7.50
CA LYS A 338 30.56 -14.70 7.62
C LYS A 338 29.61 -13.73 6.90
N PRO A 339 28.59 -14.24 6.18
CA PRO A 339 27.57 -13.40 5.56
C PRO A 339 26.77 -12.60 6.61
N GLY A 340 26.07 -11.55 6.14
CA GLY A 340 25.30 -10.62 6.98
C GLY A 340 26.03 -9.30 7.22
N ASN A 341 25.59 -8.52 8.22
CA ASN A 341 26.20 -7.25 8.59
C ASN A 341 27.34 -7.45 9.60
N PRO A 342 28.61 -7.19 9.25
CA PRO A 342 29.74 -7.29 10.18
C PRO A 342 29.59 -6.49 11.47
N LEU A 343 28.90 -5.34 11.42
CA LEU A 343 28.71 -4.47 12.60
C LEU A 343 27.94 -5.17 13.72
N ASP A 344 27.04 -6.10 13.41
CA ASP A 344 26.25 -6.82 14.42
C ASP A 344 27.13 -7.74 15.31
N ARG A 345 28.35 -8.03 14.87
CA ARG A 345 29.33 -8.88 15.55
C ARG A 345 30.56 -8.09 16.00
N HIS A 346 30.60 -6.80 15.70
CA HIS A 346 31.67 -5.93 16.13
C HIS A 346 31.42 -5.50 17.58
N PRO A 347 32.44 -5.43 18.44
CA PRO A 347 32.26 -5.10 19.86
C PRO A 347 31.83 -3.65 20.13
N THR A 348 31.86 -2.77 19.12
CA THR A 348 31.55 -1.33 19.22
C THR A 348 30.23 -0.96 18.57
#